data_AF-B7AS82-F1
#
_entry.id   AF-B7AS82-F1
#
_cell.length_a   1.000
_cell.length_b   1.000
_cell.length_c   1.000
_cell.angle_alpha   90.00
_cell.angle_beta   90.00
_cell.angle_gamma   90.00
#
_symmetry.space_group_name_H-M   'P 1'
#
loop_
_entity.id
_entity.type
_entity.pdbx_description
1 polymer ?
#
loop_
_entity_poly.entity_id
_entity_poly.type
_entity_poly.pdbx_seq_one_letter_code
_entity_poly.pdbx_strand_id
1 'polypeptide(L)'
;MSACFSALFGTPMAAAVFSMEVVSVGLMHYAALVPCVLASLIAAGVAGFFNITPTAFTIGSIPAMTLSGGIKTIILAALFAAASILFCVTLHKNEEIFAKLFKNQYIRILVSGCIVVLLNTLLGTTDYMGAGGGVIARSFTGSEAWYVFLLKIILTALTLSGGFKGGEIVPSLFIGATLGSFLSSIFGLPPALCAACGMVAVFCGVTNCPITSLLMAVEMFGTGAVHYCILAIAISYLLSGYYSLYSSQKIVYSKYEPRYINRNAKQ
;
A
#
# COMPACT_ATOMS: atom_id res chain seq x y z
N MET A 1 6.81 -16.32 -2.50
CA MET A 1 6.23 -14.96 -2.40
C MET A 1 6.42 -14.20 -3.71
N SER A 2 7.64 -14.09 -4.25
CA SER A 2 7.93 -13.34 -5.50
C SER A 2 7.06 -13.73 -6.70
N ALA A 3 6.90 -15.03 -7.00
CA ALA A 3 6.06 -15.48 -8.12
C ALA A 3 4.61 -14.97 -8.02
N CYS A 4 3.98 -15.09 -6.85
CA CYS A 4 2.58 -14.69 -6.65
C CYS A 4 2.40 -13.18 -6.77
N PHE A 5 3.28 -12.39 -6.15
CA PHE A 5 3.21 -10.93 -6.24
C PHE A 5 3.43 -10.45 -7.69
N SER A 6 4.39 -11.06 -8.40
CA SER A 6 4.65 -10.77 -9.81
C SER A 6 3.47 -11.12 -10.72
N ALA A 7 2.86 -12.30 -10.55
CA ALA A 7 1.71 -12.70 -11.36
C ALA A 7 0.47 -11.81 -11.11
N LEU A 8 0.30 -11.30 -9.88
CA LEU A 8 -0.86 -10.49 -9.50
C LEU A 8 -0.75 -9.03 -9.99
N PHE A 9 0.42 -8.41 -9.80
CA PHE A 9 0.62 -6.99 -10.12
C PHE A 9 1.34 -6.76 -11.46
N GLY A 10 1.99 -7.78 -12.01
CA GLY A 10 2.83 -7.64 -13.20
C GLY A 10 4.10 -6.82 -12.93
N THR A 11 4.59 -6.82 -11.68
CA THR A 11 5.78 -6.05 -11.23
C THR A 11 6.92 -6.99 -10.81
N PRO A 12 7.61 -7.64 -11.76
CA PRO A 12 8.61 -8.67 -11.45
C PRO A 12 9.81 -8.19 -10.65
N MET A 13 10.28 -6.94 -10.84
CA MET A 13 11.40 -6.39 -10.09
C MET A 13 11.01 -6.10 -8.65
N ALA A 14 9.88 -5.43 -8.44
CA ALA A 14 9.34 -5.18 -7.11
C ALA A 14 9.06 -6.49 -6.37
N ALA A 15 8.45 -7.48 -7.04
CA ALA A 15 8.13 -8.78 -6.45
C ALA A 15 9.37 -9.58 -5.98
N ALA A 16 10.45 -9.52 -6.76
CA ALA A 16 11.70 -10.19 -6.40
C ALA A 16 12.28 -9.61 -5.11
N VAL A 17 12.37 -8.28 -5.04
CA VAL A 17 12.95 -7.57 -3.88
C VAL A 17 12.04 -7.62 -2.65
N PHE A 18 10.72 -7.49 -2.84
CA PHE A 18 9.75 -7.52 -1.73
C PHE A 18 9.91 -8.73 -0.84
N SER A 19 10.13 -9.90 -1.44
CA SER A 19 10.24 -11.16 -0.69
C SER A 19 11.49 -11.23 0.18
N MET A 20 12.53 -10.46 -0.15
CA MET A 20 13.75 -10.35 0.64
C MET A 20 13.66 -9.22 1.68
N GLU A 21 12.99 -8.12 1.34
CA GLU A 21 12.93 -6.90 2.17
C GLU A 21 11.87 -6.98 3.28
N VAL A 22 10.72 -7.61 3.01
CA VAL A 22 9.55 -7.56 3.93
C VAL A 22 9.74 -8.37 5.21
N VAL A 23 10.55 -9.43 5.18
CA VAL A 23 10.68 -10.34 6.34
C VAL A 23 11.57 -9.72 7.42
N SER A 24 12.68 -9.10 7.01
CA SER A 24 13.72 -8.57 7.89
C SER A 24 14.13 -7.16 7.45
N VAL A 25 13.45 -6.15 7.98
CA VAL A 25 13.73 -4.75 7.64
C VAL A 25 15.16 -4.40 8.09
N GLY A 26 15.99 -3.99 7.13
CA GLY A 26 17.41 -3.68 7.32
C GLY A 26 18.39 -4.82 7.01
N LEU A 27 17.92 -6.01 6.61
CA LEU A 27 18.77 -7.11 6.14
C LEU A 27 18.22 -7.71 4.84
N MET A 28 19.07 -7.76 3.81
CA MET A 28 18.74 -8.35 2.51
C MET A 28 19.61 -9.58 2.25
N HIS A 29 18.98 -10.75 2.16
CA HIS A 29 19.67 -12.02 1.90
C HIS A 29 19.90 -12.21 0.40
N TYR A 30 21.04 -11.75 -0.11
CA TYR A 30 21.38 -11.85 -1.54
C TYR A 30 21.40 -13.27 -2.10
N ALA A 31 21.58 -14.30 -1.26
CA ALA A 31 21.45 -15.70 -1.68
C ALA A 31 20.06 -16.01 -2.27
N ALA A 32 19.01 -15.29 -1.86
CA ALA A 32 17.67 -15.45 -2.37
C ALA A 32 17.41 -14.67 -3.68
N LEU A 33 18.34 -13.82 -4.13
CA LEU A 33 18.14 -12.96 -5.29
C LEU A 33 17.84 -13.76 -6.57
N VAL A 34 18.71 -14.72 -6.90
CA VAL A 34 18.56 -15.56 -8.11
C VAL A 34 17.23 -16.32 -8.12
N PRO A 35 16.86 -17.10 -7.09
CA PRO A 35 15.58 -17.81 -7.10
C PRO A 35 14.38 -16.85 -7.10
N CYS A 36 14.44 -15.70 -6.40
CA CYS A 36 13.36 -14.72 -6.39
C CYS A 36 13.13 -14.08 -7.76
N VAL A 37 14.20 -13.69 -8.47
CA VAL A 37 14.13 -13.08 -9.80
C VAL A 37 13.63 -14.08 -10.84
N LEU A 38 14.17 -15.30 -10.85
CA LEU A 38 13.68 -16.34 -11.76
C LEU A 38 12.21 -16.64 -11.52
N ALA A 39 11.80 -16.79 -10.26
CA ALA A 39 10.41 -17.05 -9.90
C ALA A 39 9.49 -15.88 -10.30
N SER A 40 9.90 -14.62 -10.12
CA SER A 40 9.07 -13.47 -10.49
C SER A 40 8.94 -13.31 -12.01
N LEU A 41 10.03 -13.48 -12.77
CA LEU A 41 10.01 -13.39 -14.23
C LEU A 41 9.21 -14.53 -14.88
N ILE A 42 9.39 -15.76 -14.41
CA ILE A 42 8.60 -16.91 -14.91
C ILE A 42 7.12 -16.67 -14.63
N ALA A 43 6.76 -16.20 -13.42
CA ALA A 43 5.38 -15.93 -13.08
C ALA A 43 4.77 -14.79 -13.90
N ALA A 44 5.53 -13.73 -14.19
CA ALA A 44 5.10 -12.68 -15.11
C ALA A 44 4.89 -13.21 -16.53
N GLY A 45 5.79 -14.07 -17.03
CA GLY A 45 5.66 -14.72 -18.33
C GLY A 45 4.42 -15.63 -18.42
N VAL A 46 4.15 -16.41 -17.37
CA VAL A 46 2.94 -17.24 -17.27
C VAL A 46 1.68 -16.37 -17.23
N ALA A 47 1.66 -15.29 -16.43
CA ALA A 47 0.54 -14.36 -16.40
C ALA A 47 0.28 -13.72 -17.77
N GLY A 48 1.35 -13.33 -18.47
CA GLY A 48 1.29 -12.82 -19.85
C GLY A 48 0.76 -13.85 -20.85
N PHE A 49 1.12 -15.13 -20.70
CA PHE A 49 0.57 -16.22 -21.53
C PHE A 49 -0.95 -16.36 -21.38
N PHE A 50 -1.48 -16.10 -20.18
CA PHE A 50 -2.93 -16.06 -19.93
C PHE A 50 -3.59 -14.70 -20.25
N ASN A 51 -2.87 -13.78 -20.90
CA ASN A 51 -3.34 -12.42 -21.22
C ASN A 51 -3.75 -11.60 -19.98
N ILE A 52 -3.13 -11.85 -18.83
CA ILE A 52 -3.30 -11.01 -17.64
C ILE A 52 -2.47 -9.74 -17.85
N THR A 53 -3.14 -8.61 -18.00
CA THR A 53 -2.48 -7.32 -18.22
C THR A 53 -1.79 -6.83 -16.93
N PRO A 54 -0.50 -6.45 -16.98
CA PRO A 54 0.18 -5.80 -15.86
C PRO A 54 -0.55 -4.55 -15.38
N THR A 55 -0.52 -4.28 -14.08
CA THR A 55 -1.09 -3.03 -13.56
C THR A 55 -0.16 -1.87 -13.89
N ALA A 56 -0.49 -1.11 -14.92
CA ALA A 56 0.23 0.08 -15.32
C ALA A 56 -0.72 1.28 -15.35
N PHE A 57 -0.26 2.41 -14.81
CA PHE A 57 -0.99 3.67 -14.82
C PHE A 57 -0.16 4.73 -15.51
N THR A 58 -0.75 5.41 -16.48
CA THR A 58 -0.09 6.48 -17.23
C THR A 58 -0.19 7.79 -16.47
N ILE A 59 0.95 8.35 -16.08
CA ILE A 59 1.01 9.71 -15.54
C ILE A 59 1.17 10.67 -16.72
N GLY A 60 0.09 11.36 -17.09
CA GLY A 60 0.07 12.23 -18.27
C GLY A 60 1.04 13.41 -18.18
N SER A 61 0.84 14.29 -17.18
CA SER A 61 1.68 15.48 -16.99
C SER A 61 2.56 15.33 -15.75
N ILE A 62 3.88 15.29 -15.95
CA ILE A 62 4.86 15.27 -14.85
C ILE A 62 5.58 16.62 -14.85
N PRO A 63 5.26 17.55 -13.93
CA PRO A 63 5.98 18.79 -13.82
C PRO A 63 7.45 18.53 -13.45
N ALA A 64 8.35 19.38 -13.94
CA ALA A 64 9.74 19.33 -13.52
C ALA A 64 9.86 19.54 -12.00
N MET A 65 10.79 18.82 -11.36
CA MET A 65 10.98 18.90 -9.92
C MET A 65 11.56 20.24 -9.53
N THR A 66 10.69 21.17 -9.14
CA THR A 66 11.05 22.47 -8.56
C THR A 66 11.11 22.37 -7.03
N LEU A 67 11.77 23.32 -6.38
CA LEU A 67 11.82 23.40 -4.91
C LEU A 67 10.41 23.44 -4.29
N SER A 68 9.48 24.19 -4.90
CA SER A 68 8.08 24.21 -4.48
C SER A 68 7.43 22.84 -4.58
N GLY A 69 7.62 22.12 -5.71
CA GLY A 69 7.14 20.76 -5.88
C GLY A 69 7.70 19.78 -4.85
N GLY A 70 9.00 19.90 -4.54
CA GLY A 70 9.65 19.09 -3.50
C GLY A 70 9.04 19.31 -2.11
N ILE A 71 8.88 20.57 -1.69
CA ILE A 71 8.28 20.91 -0.39
C ILE A 71 6.84 20.38 -0.30
N LYS A 72 6.02 20.58 -1.34
CA LYS A 72 4.66 20.03 -1.39
C LYS A 72 4.66 18.51 -1.23
N THR A 73 5.61 17.82 -1.88
CA THR A 73 5.75 16.36 -1.81
C THR A 73 6.15 15.88 -0.42
N ILE A 74 7.01 16.60 0.29
CA ILE A 74 7.37 16.27 1.69
C ILE A 74 6.14 16.37 2.60
N ILE A 75 5.33 17.42 2.43
CA ILE A 75 4.09 17.60 3.20
C ILE A 75 3.10 16.47 2.90
N LEU A 76 2.90 16.15 1.61
CA LEU A 76 2.07 15.03 1.18
C LEU A 76 2.56 13.70 1.77
N ALA A 77 3.88 13.46 1.77
CA ALA A 77 4.48 12.25 2.30
C ALA A 77 4.24 12.08 3.81
N ALA A 78 4.25 13.18 4.58
CA ALA A 78 3.88 13.14 6.00
C ALA A 78 2.41 12.74 6.20
N LEU A 79 1.50 13.22 5.34
CA LEU A 79 0.09 12.80 5.36
C LEU A 79 -0.09 11.34 4.95
N PHE A 80 0.66 10.86 3.96
CA PHE A 80 0.68 9.44 3.57
C PHE A 80 1.21 8.56 4.70
N ALA A 81 2.26 9.00 5.41
CA ALA A 81 2.76 8.31 6.59
C ALA A 81 1.69 8.22 7.69
N ALA A 82 1.01 9.33 7.98
CA ALA A 82 -0.08 9.34 8.96
C ALA A 82 -1.23 8.39 8.56
N ALA A 83 -1.60 8.35 7.28
CA ALA A 83 -2.60 7.41 6.76
C ALA A 83 -2.15 5.95 6.87
N SER A 84 -0.87 5.66 6.63
CA SER A 84 -0.31 4.32 6.81
C SER A 84 -0.38 3.85 8.27
N ILE A 85 -0.03 4.72 9.22
CA ILE A 85 -0.13 4.43 10.67
C ILE A 85 -1.59 4.22 11.05
N LEU A 86 -2.48 5.11 10.61
CA LEU A 86 -3.91 5.00 10.88
C LEU A 86 -4.44 3.65 10.38
N PHE A 87 -4.08 3.24 9.17
CA PHE A 87 -4.51 1.96 8.61
C PHE A 87 -4.01 0.76 9.42
N CYS A 88 -2.72 0.69 9.74
CA CYS A 88 -2.15 -0.39 10.56
C CYS A 88 -2.82 -0.47 11.93
N VAL A 89 -2.92 0.67 12.63
CA VAL A 89 -3.50 0.73 13.97
C VAL A 89 -4.98 0.36 13.97
N THR A 90 -5.76 0.82 12.97
CA THR A 90 -7.18 0.47 12.85
C THR A 90 -7.37 -1.02 12.56
N LEU A 91 -6.53 -1.62 11.71
CA LEU A 91 -6.59 -3.05 11.43
C LEU A 91 -6.37 -3.90 12.68
N HIS A 92 -5.24 -3.70 13.36
CA HIS A 92 -4.87 -4.50 14.53
C HIS A 92 -5.84 -4.27 15.70
N LYS A 93 -6.21 -3.02 15.98
CA LYS A 93 -7.17 -2.72 17.06
C LYS A 93 -8.55 -3.31 16.78
N ASN A 94 -9.03 -3.23 15.54
CA ASN A 94 -10.33 -3.83 15.21
C ASN A 94 -10.28 -5.35 15.32
N GLU A 95 -9.18 -6.00 14.92
CA GLU A 95 -9.01 -7.44 15.09
C GLU A 95 -9.07 -7.83 16.58
N GLU A 96 -8.37 -7.10 17.45
CA GLU A 96 -8.43 -7.31 18.90
C GLU A 96 -9.83 -7.11 19.48
N ILE A 97 -10.52 -6.03 19.07
CA ILE A 97 -11.86 -5.69 19.56
C ILE A 97 -12.86 -6.77 19.14
N PHE A 98 -12.85 -7.18 17.87
CA PHE A 98 -13.74 -8.23 17.37
C PHE A 98 -13.44 -9.58 18.01
N ALA A 99 -12.17 -9.90 18.27
CA ALA A 99 -11.78 -11.12 18.97
C ALA A 99 -12.26 -11.12 20.44
N LYS A 100 -12.24 -9.97 21.12
CA LYS A 100 -12.73 -9.81 22.50
C LYS A 100 -14.26 -9.87 22.58
N LEU A 101 -14.96 -9.20 21.66
CA LEU A 101 -16.43 -9.15 21.64
C LEU A 101 -17.06 -10.47 21.20
N PHE A 102 -16.50 -11.11 20.16
CA PHE A 102 -17.08 -12.30 19.56
C PHE A 102 -16.08 -13.47 19.61
N LYS A 103 -16.11 -14.24 20.71
CA LYS A 103 -15.26 -15.43 20.89
C LYS A 103 -15.50 -16.49 19.81
N ASN A 104 -16.75 -16.68 19.39
CA ASN A 104 -17.10 -17.63 18.33
C ASN A 104 -16.83 -17.04 16.95
N GLN A 105 -15.98 -17.70 16.16
CA GLN A 105 -15.60 -17.27 14.81
C GLN A 105 -16.78 -17.14 13.86
N TYR A 106 -17.78 -18.03 13.92
CA TYR A 106 -18.94 -17.98 13.03
C TYR A 106 -19.80 -16.73 13.28
N ILE A 107 -20.00 -16.37 14.55
CA ILE A 107 -20.74 -15.16 14.93
C ILE A 107 -19.97 -13.92 14.47
N ARG A 108 -18.64 -13.93 14.61
CA ARG A 108 -17.78 -12.83 14.18
C ARG A 108 -17.87 -12.57 12.67
N ILE A 109 -17.82 -13.63 11.87
CA ILE A 109 -17.98 -13.55 10.41
C ILE A 109 -19.37 -13.00 10.06
N LEU A 110 -20.42 -13.51 10.71
CA LEU A 110 -21.80 -13.09 10.45
C LEU A 110 -22.01 -11.60 10.80
N VAL A 111 -21.57 -11.17 11.97
CA VAL A 111 -21.70 -9.77 12.42
C VAL A 111 -20.91 -8.83 11.50
N SER A 112 -19.65 -9.16 11.20
CA SER A 112 -18.84 -8.37 10.27
C SER A 112 -19.49 -8.28 8.89
N GLY A 113 -19.93 -9.41 8.33
CA GLY A 113 -20.62 -9.45 7.05
C GLY A 113 -21.90 -8.62 7.03
N CYS A 114 -22.74 -8.72 8.06
CA CYS A 114 -23.95 -7.90 8.20
C CYS A 114 -23.63 -6.40 8.27
N ILE A 115 -22.59 -6.01 9.01
CA ILE A 115 -22.17 -4.60 9.10
C ILE A 115 -21.66 -4.11 7.74
N VAL A 116 -20.83 -4.89 7.04
CA VAL A 116 -20.30 -4.51 5.72
C VAL A 116 -21.43 -4.36 4.70
N VAL A 117 -22.41 -5.28 4.67
CA VAL A 117 -23.59 -5.19 3.81
C VAL A 117 -24.47 -3.99 4.16
N LEU A 118 -24.69 -3.73 5.45
CA LEU A 118 -25.45 -2.56 5.91
C LEU A 118 -24.77 -1.25 5.48
N LEU A 119 -23.45 -1.14 5.69
CA LEU A 119 -22.70 0.04 5.25
C LEU A 119 -22.72 0.20 3.73
N ASN A 120 -22.59 -0.89 2.96
CA ASN A 120 -22.69 -0.87 1.51
C ASN A 120 -24.04 -0.35 1.03
N THR A 121 -25.13 -0.84 1.63
CA THR A 121 -26.49 -0.43 1.26
C THR A 121 -26.79 1.01 1.64
N LEU A 122 -26.29 1.50 2.77
CA LEU A 122 -26.39 2.91 3.17
C LEU A 122 -25.57 3.84 2.27
N LEU A 123 -24.39 3.41 1.82
CA LEU A 123 -23.53 4.17 0.90
C LEU A 123 -24.10 4.19 -0.53
N GLY A 124 -24.95 3.23 -0.90
CA GLY A 124 -25.57 3.15 -2.22
C GLY A 124 -24.58 2.92 -3.36
N THR A 125 -23.34 2.49 -3.08
CA THR A 125 -22.30 2.24 -4.07
C THR A 125 -21.52 0.97 -3.75
N THR A 126 -21.07 0.28 -4.78
CA THR A 126 -20.20 -0.91 -4.69
C THR A 126 -18.71 -0.56 -4.80
N ASP A 127 -18.35 0.71 -4.96
CA ASP A 127 -16.98 1.17 -5.24
C ASP A 127 -15.95 0.75 -4.18
N TYR A 128 -16.38 0.64 -2.93
CA TYR A 128 -15.49 0.32 -1.81
C TYR A 128 -15.37 -1.19 -1.54
N MET A 129 -16.17 -2.00 -2.23
CA MET A 129 -16.17 -3.46 -2.10
C MET A 129 -14.99 -4.08 -2.86
N GLY A 130 -14.51 -5.23 -2.39
CA GLY A 130 -13.41 -5.97 -3.00
C GLY A 130 -12.09 -5.19 -3.03
N ALA A 131 -11.27 -5.43 -4.06
CA ALA A 131 -9.96 -4.81 -4.22
C ALA A 131 -10.01 -3.30 -4.48
N GLY A 132 -11.07 -2.81 -5.15
CA GLY A 132 -11.26 -1.39 -5.45
C GLY A 132 -10.42 -0.86 -6.63
N GLY A 133 -9.97 -1.73 -7.55
CA GLY A 133 -9.16 -1.34 -8.71
C GLY A 133 -9.79 -0.27 -9.59
N GLY A 134 -11.12 -0.25 -9.72
CA GLY A 134 -11.84 0.79 -10.47
C GLY A 134 -11.65 2.18 -9.88
N VAL A 135 -11.76 2.33 -8.56
CA VAL A 135 -11.55 3.62 -7.88
C VAL A 135 -10.09 4.03 -7.95
N ILE A 136 -9.16 3.08 -7.81
CA ILE A 136 -7.73 3.34 -8.00
C ILE A 136 -7.50 3.97 -9.38
N ALA A 137 -8.03 3.36 -10.45
CA ALA A 137 -7.90 3.90 -11.80
C ALA A 137 -8.52 5.30 -11.93
N ARG A 138 -9.69 5.54 -11.35
CA ARG A 138 -10.33 6.87 -11.34
C ARG A 138 -9.49 7.93 -10.63
N SER A 139 -8.80 7.58 -9.55
CA SER A 139 -7.87 8.46 -8.82
C SER A 139 -6.69 8.96 -9.66
N PHE A 140 -6.32 8.27 -10.76
CA PHE A 140 -5.31 8.77 -11.71
C PHE A 140 -5.89 9.79 -12.70
N THR A 141 -7.19 9.76 -12.95
CA THR A 141 -7.87 10.63 -13.91
C THR A 141 -8.52 11.86 -13.27
N GLY A 142 -8.84 11.81 -11.98
CA GLY A 142 -9.52 12.88 -11.26
C GLY A 142 -9.28 12.84 -9.75
N SER A 143 -9.80 13.86 -9.05
CA SER A 143 -9.75 13.91 -7.60
C SER A 143 -10.92 13.16 -6.98
N GLU A 144 -10.61 12.22 -6.09
CA GLU A 144 -11.63 11.59 -5.25
C GLU A 144 -12.02 12.49 -4.06
N ALA A 145 -13.13 12.15 -3.41
CA ALA A 145 -13.59 12.85 -2.22
C ALA A 145 -12.74 12.50 -0.99
N TRP A 146 -12.63 13.44 -0.05
CA TRP A 146 -11.77 13.32 1.14
C TRP A 146 -12.10 12.11 2.03
N TYR A 147 -13.36 11.64 2.05
CA TYR A 147 -13.78 10.54 2.92
C TYR A 147 -13.51 9.15 2.32
N VAL A 148 -13.17 9.05 1.04
CA VAL A 148 -13.04 7.76 0.32
C VAL A 148 -11.96 6.88 0.93
N PHE A 149 -10.80 7.45 1.25
CA PHE A 149 -9.70 6.68 1.85
C PHE A 149 -10.07 6.19 3.27
N LEU A 150 -10.80 7.00 4.04
CA LEU A 150 -11.26 6.65 5.39
C LEU A 150 -12.29 5.52 5.35
N LEU A 151 -13.25 5.60 4.42
CA LEU A 151 -14.21 4.52 4.21
C LEU A 151 -13.51 3.21 3.87
N LYS A 152 -12.47 3.25 3.02
CA LYS A 152 -11.71 2.05 2.69
C LYS A 152 -10.98 1.49 3.91
N ILE A 153 -10.36 2.33 4.76
CA ILE A 153 -9.73 1.90 6.01
C ILE A 153 -10.75 1.15 6.89
N ILE A 154 -11.93 1.76 7.11
CA ILE A 154 -12.97 1.21 7.98
C ILE A 154 -13.52 -0.11 7.42
N LEU A 155 -13.93 -0.14 6.16
CA LEU A 155 -14.51 -1.32 5.53
C LEU A 155 -13.52 -2.49 5.43
N THR A 156 -12.25 -2.19 5.11
CA THR A 156 -11.20 -3.21 5.06
C THR A 156 -10.93 -3.79 6.44
N ALA A 157 -10.81 -2.93 7.47
CA ALA A 157 -10.60 -3.38 8.83
C ALA A 157 -11.79 -4.23 9.32
N LEU A 158 -13.04 -3.79 9.12
CA LEU A 158 -14.23 -4.57 9.50
C LEU A 158 -14.27 -5.93 8.82
N THR A 159 -13.96 -5.99 7.52
CA THR A 159 -13.94 -7.24 6.74
C THR A 159 -12.88 -8.20 7.29
N LEU A 160 -11.65 -7.73 7.52
CA LEU A 160 -10.56 -8.59 7.98
C LEU A 160 -10.70 -8.99 9.45
N SER A 161 -11.16 -8.08 10.32
CA SER A 161 -11.49 -8.41 11.72
C SER A 161 -12.63 -9.42 11.85
N GLY A 162 -13.49 -9.51 10.83
CA GLY A 162 -14.51 -10.56 10.70
C GLY A 162 -13.94 -11.96 10.47
N GLY A 163 -12.70 -12.07 10.02
CA GLY A 163 -12.04 -13.33 9.65
C GLY A 163 -12.15 -13.69 8.15
N PHE A 164 -12.61 -12.77 7.31
CA PHE A 164 -12.59 -12.94 5.86
C PHE A 164 -11.14 -13.02 5.36
N LYS A 165 -10.85 -13.99 4.49
CA LYS A 165 -9.51 -14.16 3.92
C LYS A 165 -9.34 -13.23 2.73
N GLY A 166 -8.32 -12.37 2.81
CA GLY A 166 -7.97 -11.43 1.76
C GLY A 166 -6.61 -10.78 2.07
N GLY A 167 -6.05 -10.07 1.09
CA GLY A 167 -4.81 -9.31 1.25
C GLY A 167 -5.07 -7.85 1.62
N GLU A 168 -4.21 -7.29 2.47
CA GLU A 168 -4.24 -5.87 2.89
C GLU A 168 -3.45 -4.94 1.97
N ILE A 169 -2.64 -5.52 1.07
CA ILE A 169 -1.76 -4.78 0.15
C ILE A 169 -2.59 -3.90 -0.79
N VAL A 170 -3.56 -4.47 -1.52
CA VAL A 170 -4.35 -3.68 -2.48
C VAL A 170 -5.18 -2.57 -1.80
N PRO A 171 -5.83 -2.82 -0.64
CA PRO A 171 -6.41 -1.73 0.16
C PRO A 171 -5.41 -0.64 0.54
N SER A 172 -4.16 -0.96 0.88
CA SER A 172 -3.15 0.07 1.17
C SER A 172 -2.82 0.93 -0.07
N LEU A 173 -2.74 0.31 -1.26
CA LEU A 173 -2.57 1.00 -2.54
C LEU A 173 -3.77 1.91 -2.84
N PHE A 174 -4.99 1.43 -2.57
CA PHE A 174 -6.24 2.19 -2.70
C PHE A 174 -6.23 3.42 -1.80
N ILE A 175 -5.91 3.24 -0.52
CA ILE A 175 -5.88 4.34 0.46
C ILE A 175 -4.88 5.40 0.01
N GLY A 176 -3.69 4.98 -0.42
CA GLY A 176 -2.66 5.88 -0.95
C GLY A 176 -3.11 6.64 -2.21
N ALA A 177 -3.66 5.94 -3.20
CA ALA A 177 -4.11 6.54 -4.45
C ALA A 177 -5.24 7.55 -4.24
N THR A 178 -6.25 7.18 -3.45
CA THR A 178 -7.43 8.01 -3.19
C THR A 178 -7.07 9.23 -2.34
N LEU A 179 -6.27 9.06 -1.28
CA LEU A 179 -5.76 10.18 -0.49
C LEU A 179 -4.89 11.11 -1.34
N GLY A 180 -4.00 10.56 -2.17
CA GLY A 180 -3.16 11.34 -3.07
C GLY A 180 -3.97 12.15 -4.08
N SER A 181 -4.96 11.53 -4.71
CA SER A 181 -5.84 12.21 -5.67
C SER A 181 -6.66 13.33 -5.01
N PHE A 182 -7.18 13.12 -3.79
CA PHE A 182 -7.87 14.16 -3.04
C PHE A 182 -6.95 15.36 -2.75
N LEU A 183 -5.74 15.08 -2.24
CA LEU A 183 -4.77 16.12 -1.91
C LEU A 183 -4.24 16.85 -3.16
N SER A 184 -4.30 16.23 -4.34
CA SER A 184 -3.88 16.87 -5.60
C SER A 184 -4.62 18.19 -5.85
N SER A 185 -5.92 18.23 -5.56
CA SER A 185 -6.79 19.40 -5.66
C SER A 185 -6.37 20.55 -4.74
N ILE A 186 -5.84 20.21 -3.56
CA ILE A 186 -5.44 21.17 -2.52
C ILE A 186 -4.06 21.75 -2.86
N PHE A 187 -3.13 20.90 -3.28
CA PHE A 187 -1.75 21.29 -3.55
C PHE A 187 -1.53 21.80 -4.98
N GLY A 188 -2.54 21.71 -5.86
CA GLY A 188 -2.48 22.13 -7.25
C GLY A 188 -1.45 21.32 -8.05
N LEU A 189 -1.37 20.01 -7.78
CA LEU A 189 -0.50 19.08 -8.48
C LEU A 189 -1.35 18.11 -9.33
N PRO A 190 -0.79 17.50 -10.39
CA PRO A 190 -1.54 16.55 -11.20
C PRO A 190 -2.08 15.37 -10.36
N PRO A 191 -3.37 15.00 -10.47
CA PRO A 191 -3.97 13.90 -9.71
C PRO A 191 -3.20 12.58 -9.85
N ALA A 192 -2.83 12.21 -11.08
CA ALA A 192 -2.03 11.02 -11.37
C ALA A 192 -0.70 10.98 -10.61
N LEU A 193 -0.01 12.12 -10.51
CA LEU A 193 1.27 12.20 -9.80
C LEU A 193 1.07 12.01 -8.29
N CYS A 194 0.10 12.70 -7.70
CA CYS A 194 -0.16 12.57 -6.27
C CYS A 194 -0.72 11.19 -5.91
N ALA A 195 -1.57 10.61 -6.75
CA ALA A 195 -2.07 9.25 -6.59
C ALA A 195 -0.94 8.21 -6.66
N ALA A 196 -0.03 8.35 -7.63
CA ALA A 196 1.17 7.51 -7.74
C ALA A 196 2.04 7.59 -6.48
N CYS A 197 2.41 8.82 -6.08
CA CYS A 197 3.21 9.06 -4.88
C CYS A 197 2.53 8.52 -3.62
N GLY A 198 1.23 8.74 -3.46
CA GLY A 198 0.45 8.25 -2.33
C GLY A 198 0.40 6.73 -2.28
N MET A 199 0.18 6.08 -3.44
CA MET A 199 0.13 4.63 -3.55
C MET A 199 1.43 3.98 -3.06
N VAL A 200 2.59 4.42 -3.56
CA VAL A 200 3.88 3.84 -3.17
C VAL A 200 4.33 4.27 -1.78
N ALA A 201 4.00 5.50 -1.35
CA ALA A 201 4.37 6.00 -0.03
C ALA A 201 3.56 5.33 1.09
N VAL A 202 2.25 5.12 0.91
CA VAL A 202 1.43 4.38 1.88
C VAL A 202 1.86 2.92 1.89
N PHE A 203 2.06 2.29 0.72
CA PHE A 203 2.58 0.91 0.66
C PHE A 203 3.92 0.78 1.41
N CYS A 204 4.86 1.71 1.20
CA CYS A 204 6.11 1.73 1.95
C CYS A 204 5.90 1.90 3.45
N GLY A 205 4.97 2.78 3.85
CA GLY A 205 4.70 3.08 5.25
C GLY A 205 4.14 1.87 6.01
N VAL A 206 3.26 1.10 5.36
CA VAL A 206 2.60 -0.08 5.95
C VAL A 206 3.44 -1.35 5.87
N THR A 207 4.34 -1.48 4.88
CA THR A 207 5.20 -2.68 4.68
C THR A 207 6.64 -2.50 5.14
N ASN A 208 7.08 -1.26 5.39
CA ASN A 208 8.47 -0.93 5.72
C ASN A 208 9.49 -1.36 4.64
N CYS A 209 9.08 -1.37 3.37
CA CYS A 209 9.90 -1.82 2.23
C CYS A 209 10.18 -0.68 1.23
N PRO A 210 11.15 0.21 1.50
CA PRO A 210 11.44 1.36 0.64
C PRO A 210 11.96 0.97 -0.75
N ILE A 211 12.83 -0.05 -0.86
CA ILE A 211 13.42 -0.43 -2.16
C ILE A 211 12.35 -1.06 -3.06
N THR A 212 11.52 -1.93 -2.49
CA THR A 212 10.37 -2.52 -3.19
C THR A 212 9.43 -1.43 -3.70
N SER A 213 9.11 -0.45 -2.85
CA SER A 213 8.18 0.63 -3.20
C SER A 213 8.71 1.48 -4.37
N LEU A 214 10.03 1.68 -4.42
CA LEU A 214 10.69 2.37 -5.52
C LEU A 214 10.60 1.59 -6.82
N LEU A 215 10.93 0.30 -6.80
CA LEU A 215 10.85 -0.56 -7.98
C LEU A 215 9.41 -0.66 -8.49
N MET A 216 8.44 -0.75 -7.56
CA MET A 216 7.03 -0.74 -7.87
C MET A 216 6.61 0.57 -8.55
N ALA A 217 7.12 1.72 -8.10
CA ALA A 217 6.87 3.01 -8.75
C ALA A 217 7.34 3.02 -10.21
N VAL A 218 8.55 2.49 -10.47
CA VAL A 218 9.12 2.42 -11.82
C VAL A 218 8.31 1.50 -12.72
N GLU A 219 7.93 0.31 -12.24
CA GLU A 219 7.19 -0.67 -13.04
C GLU A 219 5.74 -0.26 -13.31
N MET A 220 5.06 0.36 -12.35
CA MET A 220 3.65 0.74 -12.49
C MET A 220 3.45 2.09 -13.17
N PHE A 221 4.39 3.03 -13.03
CA PHE A 221 4.21 4.42 -13.47
C PHE A 221 5.28 4.93 -14.44
N GLY A 222 6.34 4.14 -14.67
CA GLY A 222 7.50 4.55 -15.47
C GLY A 222 8.51 5.42 -14.71
N THR A 223 9.56 5.84 -15.40
CA THR A 223 10.71 6.54 -14.81
C THR A 223 10.48 8.03 -14.57
N GLY A 224 9.47 8.63 -15.17
CA GLY A 224 9.26 10.07 -15.12
C GLY A 224 8.95 10.61 -13.71
N ALA A 225 8.12 9.90 -12.94
CA ALA A 225 7.67 10.34 -11.61
C ALA A 225 8.59 9.89 -10.47
N VAL A 226 9.71 9.22 -10.78
CA VAL A 226 10.59 8.57 -9.81
C VAL A 226 11.14 9.53 -8.77
N HIS A 227 11.52 10.75 -9.17
CA HIS A 227 12.07 11.75 -8.23
C HIS A 227 11.06 12.13 -7.13
N TYR A 228 9.80 12.33 -7.51
CA TYR A 228 8.70 12.59 -6.58
C TYR A 228 8.39 11.38 -5.71
N CYS A 229 8.35 10.19 -6.32
CA CYS A 229 8.07 8.94 -5.62
C CYS A 229 9.15 8.61 -4.58
N ILE A 230 10.43 8.70 -4.94
CA ILE A 230 11.56 8.45 -4.00
C ILE A 230 11.46 9.36 -2.79
N LEU A 231 11.22 10.66 -3.01
CA LEU A 231 11.09 11.62 -1.92
C LEU A 231 9.91 11.26 -1.01
N ALA A 232 8.76 10.91 -1.60
CA ALA A 232 7.58 10.51 -0.83
C ALA A 232 7.80 9.21 -0.05
N ILE A 233 8.44 8.21 -0.66
CA ILE A 233 8.79 6.92 -0.05
C ILE A 233 9.73 7.13 1.13
N ALA A 234 10.81 7.91 0.96
CA ALA A 234 11.82 8.12 2.00
C ALA A 234 11.22 8.80 3.24
N ILE A 235 10.43 9.87 3.04
CA ILE A 235 9.79 10.58 4.14
C ILE A 235 8.70 9.72 4.80
N SER A 236 7.91 8.99 4.00
CA SER A 236 6.88 8.09 4.54
C SER A 236 7.49 6.96 5.37
N TYR A 237 8.57 6.34 4.88
CA TYR A 237 9.29 5.29 5.61
C TYR A 237 9.85 5.76 6.94
N LEU A 238 10.39 6.99 6.98
CA LEU A 238 10.91 7.62 8.18
C LEU A 238 9.78 7.89 9.18
N LEU A 239 8.68 8.50 8.72
CA LEU A 239 7.59 8.98 9.59
C LEU A 239 6.61 7.88 10.00
N SER A 240 6.48 6.78 9.23
CA SER A 240 5.62 5.64 9.59
C SER A 240 6.11 4.91 10.85
N GLY A 241 7.33 5.19 11.29
CA GLY A 241 7.90 4.62 12.51
C GLY A 241 8.03 3.10 12.42
N TYR A 242 7.68 2.40 13.48
CA TYR A 242 7.80 0.93 13.53
C TYR A 242 6.47 0.21 13.25
N TYR A 243 5.44 0.92 12.81
CA TYR A 243 4.14 0.32 12.51
C TYR A 243 4.23 -0.55 11.25
N SER A 244 3.51 -1.67 11.23
CA SER A 244 3.46 -2.58 10.08
C SER A 244 2.13 -3.33 10.02
N LEU A 245 1.75 -3.75 8.81
CA LEU A 245 0.68 -4.74 8.64
C LEU A 245 1.10 -6.12 9.18
N TYR A 246 2.40 -6.42 9.12
CA TYR A 246 2.93 -7.73 9.48
C TYR A 246 3.44 -7.72 10.92
N SER A 247 2.68 -8.30 11.85
CA SER A 247 3.07 -8.44 13.26
C SER A 247 4.35 -9.27 13.46
N SER A 248 4.63 -10.21 12.55
CA SER A 248 5.82 -11.05 12.56
C SER A 248 7.04 -10.42 11.87
N GLN A 249 6.89 -9.22 11.28
CA GLN A 249 8.00 -8.54 10.63
C GLN A 249 9.03 -8.11 11.68
N LYS A 250 10.30 -8.46 11.44
CA LYS A 250 11.42 -8.04 12.29
C LYS A 250 12.09 -6.81 11.72
N ILE A 251 12.29 -5.82 12.56
CA ILE A 251 13.04 -4.61 12.27
C ILE A 251 14.38 -4.73 12.96
N VAL A 252 15.40 -5.04 12.16
CA VAL A 252 16.72 -5.45 12.64
C VAL A 252 17.56 -4.25 13.02
N TYR A 253 17.52 -3.21 12.19
CA TYR A 253 18.20 -1.93 12.41
C TYR A 253 17.19 -0.80 12.62
N SER A 254 17.55 0.17 13.46
CA SER A 254 16.73 1.37 13.68
C SER A 254 16.58 2.15 12.38
N LYS A 255 15.39 2.71 12.19
CA LYS A 255 15.10 3.57 11.03
C LYS A 255 15.74 4.95 11.13
N TYR A 256 16.11 5.37 12.34
CA TYR A 256 16.58 6.72 12.63
C TYR A 256 18.09 6.77 12.88
N GLU A 257 18.65 5.67 13.39
CA GLU A 257 20.03 5.58 13.83
C GLU A 257 20.65 4.28 13.28
N PRO A 258 21.94 4.25 12.96
CA PRO A 258 22.64 3.04 12.50
C PRO A 258 22.92 2.08 13.68
N ARG A 259 21.85 1.66 14.38
CA ARG A 259 21.91 0.82 15.58
C ARG A 259 21.09 -0.44 15.38
N TYR A 260 21.68 -1.58 15.77
CA TYR A 260 20.99 -2.86 15.82
C TYR A 260 19.96 -2.87 16.98
N ILE A 261 18.71 -3.20 16.66
CA ILE A 261 17.59 -3.22 17.62
C ILE A 261 16.86 -4.57 17.67
N ASN A 262 16.79 -5.31 16.55
CA ASN A 262 16.12 -6.61 16.42
C ASN A 262 14.79 -6.72 17.17
N ARG A 263 13.83 -5.87 16.81
CA ARG A 263 12.49 -5.81 17.42
C ARG A 263 11.42 -6.21 16.41
N ASN A 264 10.31 -6.75 16.89
CA ASN A 264 9.12 -6.93 16.06
C ASN A 264 8.48 -5.57 15.75
N ALA A 265 7.82 -5.46 14.60
CA ALA A 265 7.04 -4.28 14.26
C ALA A 265 5.92 -4.02 15.28
N LYS A 266 5.58 -2.74 15.47
CA LYS A 266 4.46 -2.31 16.31
C LYS A 266 3.14 -2.47 15.55
N GLN A 267 2.10 -2.78 16.32
CA GLN A 267 0.71 -2.83 15.89
C GLN A 267 0.04 -1.48 16.13
#